data_AF-A0A7V9GCM0-F1
#
_entry.id   AF-A0A7V9GCM0-F1
#
_cell.length_a   1.000
_cell.length_b   1.000
_cell.length_c   1.000
_cell.angle_alpha   90.00
_cell.angle_beta   90.00
_cell.angle_gamma   90.00
#
_symmetry.space_group_name_H-M   'P 1'
#
loop_
_entity.id
_entity.type
_entity.pdbx_description
1 polymer ?
#
loop_
_entity_poly.entity_id
_entity_poly.type
_entity_poly.pdbx_seq_one_letter_code
_entity_poly.pdbx_strand_id
1 'polypeptide(L)'
;FLATKLIYKPANALAKPLADKLFYNDYLYYISRFGWREQHNIVFDHLVAPTAFYISKAEFEDWWKEIDARDVEIIWHNQNSWCGFGKIV
;
A
#
# COMPACT_ATOMS: atom_id res chain seq x y z
N PHE A 1 14.40 -3.45 -5.74
CA PHE A 1 14.30 -4.65 -6.59
C PHE A 1 14.87 -5.92 -5.97
N LEU A 2 16.19 -6.05 -5.77
CA LEU A 2 16.76 -7.32 -5.26
C LEU A 2 16.23 -7.68 -3.87
N ALA A 3 16.11 -6.72 -2.95
CA ALA A 3 15.55 -6.96 -1.63
C ALA A 3 14.16 -7.61 -1.66
N THR A 4 13.26 -7.15 -2.54
CA THR A 4 11.90 -7.72 -2.62
C THR A 4 11.92 -9.15 -3.16
N LYS A 5 12.83 -9.46 -4.10
CA LYS A 5 12.97 -10.78 -4.73
C LYS A 5 13.72 -11.81 -3.87
N LEU A 6 14.76 -11.37 -3.15
CA LEU A 6 15.69 -12.24 -2.44
C LEU A 6 15.48 -12.27 -0.92
N ILE A 7 14.74 -11.30 -0.36
CA ILE A 7 14.45 -11.24 1.08
C ILE A 7 12.95 -11.40 1.29
N TYR A 8 12.13 -10.44 0.85
CA TYR A 8 10.71 -10.42 1.18
C TYR A 8 9.94 -11.59 0.60
N LYS A 9 10.16 -11.92 -0.68
CA LYS A 9 9.50 -13.06 -1.33
C LYS A 9 9.82 -14.40 -0.65
N PRO A 10 11.08 -14.81 -0.48
CA PRO A 10 11.39 -16.07 0.19
C PRO A 10 11.07 -16.06 1.68
N ALA A 11 11.22 -14.93 2.39
CA ALA A 11 10.85 -14.85 3.80
C ALA A 11 9.35 -15.14 4.01
N ASN A 12 8.48 -14.56 3.18
CA ASN A 12 7.04 -14.84 3.26
C ASN A 12 6.67 -16.27 2.83
N ALA A 13 7.47 -16.90 1.96
CA ALA A 13 7.24 -18.27 1.51
C ALA A 13 7.76 -19.34 2.50
N LEU A 14 8.87 -19.07 3.19
CA LEU A 14 9.59 -20.07 3.99
C LEU A 14 9.48 -19.84 5.50
N ALA A 15 9.26 -18.60 5.94
CA ALA A 15 9.31 -18.22 7.35
C ALA A 15 8.34 -17.07 7.66
N LYS A 16 7.05 -17.27 7.38
CA LYS A 16 6.00 -16.24 7.54
C LYS A 16 6.00 -15.52 8.91
N PRO A 17 6.12 -16.21 10.07
CA PRO A 17 6.15 -15.53 11.37
C PRO A 17 7.33 -14.56 11.56
N LEU A 18 8.44 -14.79 10.86
CA LEU A 18 9.57 -13.87 10.85
C LEU A 18 9.36 -12.75 9.82
N ALA A 19 8.78 -13.07 8.67
CA ALA A 19 8.47 -12.11 7.63
C ALA A 19 7.50 -11.03 8.12
N ASP A 20 6.52 -11.38 8.97
CA ASP A 20 5.55 -10.43 9.53
C ASP A 20 6.18 -9.37 10.44
N LYS A 21 7.43 -9.57 10.88
CA LYS A 21 8.20 -8.58 11.64
C LYS A 21 9.00 -7.65 10.73
N LEU A 22 9.07 -7.91 9.44
CA LEU A 22 9.78 -7.06 8.48
C LEU A 22 9.01 -5.77 8.26
N PHE A 23 9.76 -4.67 8.12
CA PHE A 23 9.19 -3.37 7.81
C PHE A 23 8.38 -3.42 6.51
N TYR A 24 7.14 -2.93 6.54
CA TYR A 24 6.26 -2.87 5.37
C TYR A 24 6.11 -4.22 4.65
N ASN A 25 6.10 -5.31 5.40
CA ASN A 25 6.15 -6.66 4.84
C ASN A 25 5.07 -6.91 3.78
N ASP A 26 3.80 -6.60 4.07
CA ASP A 26 2.68 -6.86 3.17
C ASP A 26 2.83 -6.11 1.83
N TYR A 27 3.25 -4.85 1.88
CA TYR A 27 3.52 -4.06 0.70
C TYR A 27 4.75 -4.54 -0.08
N LEU A 28 5.87 -4.77 0.60
CA LEU A 28 7.11 -5.19 -0.05
C LEU A 28 7.02 -6.62 -0.61
N TYR A 29 6.23 -7.47 0.02
CA TYR A 29 5.84 -8.78 -0.51
C TYR A 29 4.91 -8.65 -1.72
N TYR A 30 3.91 -7.77 -1.67
CA TYR A 30 3.02 -7.49 -2.81
C TYR A 30 3.81 -7.09 -4.06
N ILE A 31 4.71 -6.09 -3.95
CA ILE A 31 5.51 -5.61 -5.08
C ILE A 31 6.59 -6.61 -5.52
N SER A 32 6.95 -7.59 -4.68
CA SER A 32 7.92 -8.64 -5.05
C SER A 32 7.48 -9.47 -6.26
N ARG A 33 6.19 -9.43 -6.62
CA ARG A 33 5.62 -10.10 -7.79
C ARG A 33 5.91 -9.36 -9.10
N PHE A 34 6.21 -8.06 -9.03
CA PHE A 34 6.40 -7.21 -10.20
C PHE A 34 7.80 -7.31 -10.81
N GLY A 35 7.93 -6.90 -12.07
CA GLY A 35 9.20 -6.80 -12.79
C GLY A 35 10.04 -5.59 -12.35
N TRP A 36 11.22 -5.44 -12.95
CA TRP A 36 12.12 -4.32 -12.66
C TRP A 36 11.46 -2.98 -13.00
N ARG A 37 10.88 -2.87 -14.20
CA ARG A 37 10.30 -1.63 -14.72
C ARG A 37 9.20 -1.11 -13.79
N GLU A 38 8.30 -1.98 -13.36
CA GLU A 38 7.20 -1.60 -12.47
C GLU A 38 7.71 -1.17 -11.09
N GLN A 39 8.66 -1.90 -10.49
CA GLN A 39 9.23 -1.50 -9.20
C GLN A 39 10.05 -0.19 -9.31
N HIS A 40 10.75 0.01 -10.42
CA HIS A 40 11.50 1.24 -10.67
C HIS A 40 10.55 2.44 -10.74
N ASN A 41 9.43 2.33 -11.47
CA ASN A 41 8.44 3.39 -11.55
C ASN A 41 7.82 3.69 -10.18
N ILE A 42 7.47 2.66 -9.40
CA ILE A 42 6.95 2.86 -8.04
C ILE A 42 7.94 3.65 -7.17
N VAL A 43 9.22 3.28 -7.20
CA VAL A 43 10.26 4.00 -6.45
C VAL A 43 10.43 5.42 -6.98
N PHE A 44 10.42 5.60 -8.30
CA PHE A 44 10.49 6.91 -8.93
C PHE A 44 9.34 7.80 -8.45
N ASP A 45 8.10 7.31 -8.46
CA ASP A 45 6.93 8.06 -7.98
C ASP A 45 7.08 8.48 -6.51
N HIS A 46 7.68 7.64 -5.67
CA HIS A 46 7.97 8.00 -4.27
C HIS A 46 9.06 9.06 -4.13
N LEU A 47 10.01 9.13 -5.07
CA LEU A 47 11.11 10.09 -5.07
C LEU A 47 10.72 11.44 -5.68
N VAL A 48 9.65 11.50 -6.50
CA VAL A 48 9.08 12.76 -6.99
C VAL A 48 8.12 13.34 -5.93
N ALA A 49 8.69 13.69 -4.77
CA ALA A 49 7.98 14.25 -3.63
C ALA A 49 7.17 15.54 -3.91
N PRO A 50 7.55 16.43 -4.86
CA PRO A 50 6.74 17.62 -5.15
C PRO A 50 5.36 17.34 -5.72
N THR A 51 5.14 16.13 -6.26
CA THR A 51 3.85 15.73 -6.87
C THR A 51 3.10 14.69 -6.05
N ALA A 52 3.79 13.90 -5.23
CA ALA A 52 3.18 12.83 -4.44
C ALA A 52 2.86 13.32 -3.02
N PHE A 53 1.60 13.69 -2.79
CA PHE A 53 1.09 14.00 -1.45
C PHE A 53 0.48 12.75 -0.82
N TYR A 54 0.97 12.39 0.37
CA TYR A 54 0.39 11.31 1.17
C TYR A 54 -0.68 11.87 2.09
N ILE A 55 -1.86 11.29 2.03
CA ILE A 55 -3.00 11.66 2.86
C ILE A 55 -3.11 10.74 4.06
N SER A 56 -3.55 11.29 5.18
CA SER A 56 -3.83 10.50 6.37
C SER A 56 -5.14 9.72 6.22
N LYS A 57 -5.34 8.69 7.06
CA LYS A 57 -6.64 8.00 7.12
C LYS A 57 -7.78 8.96 7.46
N ALA A 58 -7.54 9.90 8.38
CA ALA A 58 -8.54 10.85 8.83
C ALA A 58 -8.96 11.79 7.69
N GLU A 59 -8.00 12.30 6.92
CA GLU A 59 -8.28 13.11 5.73
C GLU A 59 -9.09 12.32 4.69
N PHE A 60 -8.69 11.05 4.45
CA PHE A 60 -9.44 10.19 3.55
C PHE A 60 -10.86 9.91 4.05
N GLU A 61 -11.06 9.70 5.36
CA GLU A 61 -12.37 9.56 6.01
C GLU A 61 -13.24 10.81 5.89
N ASP A 62 -12.64 11.99 5.99
CA ASP A 62 -13.36 13.26 5.93
C ASP A 62 -13.93 13.52 4.53
N TRP A 63 -13.22 13.15 3.46
CA TRP A 63 -13.74 13.26 2.10
C TRP A 63 -15.06 12.51 1.89
N TRP A 64 -15.24 11.35 2.52
CA TRP A 64 -16.50 10.60 2.44
C TRP A 64 -17.65 11.31 3.17
N LYS A 65 -17.35 11.99 4.29
CA LYS A 65 -18.34 12.78 5.04
C LYS A 65 -18.74 14.04 4.28
N GLU A 66 -17.78 14.71 3.63
CA GLU A 66 -18.01 15.94 2.87
C GLU A 66 -19.00 15.78 1.72
N ILE A 67 -19.08 14.57 1.15
CA ILE A 67 -20.01 14.24 0.06
C ILE A 67 -21.29 13.52 0.54
N ASP A 68 -21.53 13.45 1.86
CA ASP A 68 -22.64 12.70 2.48
C ASP A 68 -22.75 11.25 1.99
N ALA A 69 -21.61 10.58 1.77
CA ALA A 69 -21.61 9.19 1.33
C ALA A 69 -22.13 8.26 2.44
N ARG A 70 -22.86 7.23 2.02
CA ARG A 70 -23.46 6.21 2.90
C ARG A 70 -22.85 4.84 2.67
N ASP A 71 -23.04 3.96 3.65
CA ASP A 71 -22.50 2.59 3.67
C ASP A 71 -20.98 2.57 3.44
N VAL A 72 -20.26 3.54 4.03
CA VAL A 72 -18.82 3.71 3.79
C VAL A 72 -18.02 2.66 4.55
N GLU A 73 -17.23 1.88 3.80
CA GLU A 73 -16.26 0.92 4.33
C GLU A 73 -14.86 1.33 3.91
N ILE A 74 -13.96 1.54 4.86
CA ILE A 74 -12.55 1.86 4.61
C ILE A 74 -11.69 0.72 5.13
N ILE A 75 -10.94 0.10 4.23
CA ILE A 75 -10.06 -1.02 4.51
C ILE A 75 -8.61 -0.69 4.14
N TRP A 76 -7.68 -1.46 4.72
CA TRP A 76 -6.28 -1.41 4.33
C TRP A 76 -6.07 -1.98 2.92
N HIS A 77 -5.25 -1.30 2.12
CA HIS A 77 -4.61 -1.85 0.94
C HIS A 77 -3.13 -2.09 1.26
N ASN A 78 -2.71 -3.36 1.28
CA ASN A 78 -1.33 -3.80 1.56
C ASN A 78 -0.69 -3.23 2.85
N GLN A 79 -1.49 -2.82 3.83
CA GLN A 79 -1.05 -2.16 5.07
C GLN A 79 -0.19 -0.89 4.83
N ASN A 80 -0.30 -0.27 3.66
CA ASN A 80 0.44 0.95 3.32
C ASN A 80 -0.45 2.10 2.83
N SER A 81 -1.70 1.80 2.48
CA SER A 81 -2.66 2.75 1.92
C SER A 81 -4.09 2.30 2.24
N TRP A 82 -5.07 3.14 1.90
CA TRP A 82 -6.48 2.91 2.20
C TRP A 82 -7.26 2.69 0.92
N CYS A 83 -8.27 1.83 0.99
CA CYS A 83 -9.29 1.65 -0.04
C CYS A 83 -10.65 1.91 0.60
N GLY A 84 -11.50 2.69 -0.06
CA GLY A 84 -12.83 3.03 0.43
C GLY A 84 -13.91 2.63 -0.57
N PHE A 85 -15.02 2.09 -0.07
CA PHE A 85 -16.24 1.79 -0.81
C PHE A 85 -17.41 2.49 -0.16
N GLY A 86 -18.36 3.01 -0.94
CA GLY A 86 -19.54 3.71 -0.42
C GLY A 86 -20.52 4.05 -1.54
N LYS A 87 -21.62 4.69 -1.20
CA LYS A 87 -22.66 5.12 -2.14
C LYS A 87 -23.05 6.58 -1.92
N ILE A 88 -23.31 7.29 -3.02
CA ILE A 88 -23.94 8.61 -3.01
C ILE A 88 -25.40 8.39 -3.43
N VAL A 89 -26.34 8.92 -2.66
CA VAL A 89 -27.79 8.75 -2.88
C VAL A 89 -28.41 10.10 -3.17
#